data_AF-A0A5T1U5R1-F1
#
_entry.id   AF-A0A5T1U5R1-F1
#
_cell.length_a   1.000
_cell.length_b   1.000
_cell.length_c   1.000
_cell.angle_alpha   90.00
_cell.angle_beta   90.00
_cell.angle_gamma   90.00
#
_symmetry.space_group_name_H-M   'P 1'
#
loop_
_entity.id
_entity.type
_entity.pdbx_description
1 polymer ?
#
loop_
_entity_poly.entity_id
_entity_poly.type
_entity_poly.pdbx_seq_one_letter_code
_entity_poly.pdbx_strand_id
1 'polypeptide(L)'
;MLGIDLGSNTLRAVFINEKFEKLDEYEFIIGSAKNLDKTGKISDEAIEKLRNALQEIAKKYDLSQARAVATAAFRKASNTNEIFTRLKQEFQIDFKVIDAKIEAKISVLGMKRGLLNLGLNLDCGYCDLGGASCEFSFRDNFQSFDFGIISFYEKCK
;
A
#
# COMPACT_ATOMS: atom_id res chain seq x y z
N MET A 1 14.62 -3.01 -9.48
CA MET A 1 14.16 -2.31 -8.26
C MET A 1 12.88 -2.96 -7.78
N LEU A 2 12.80 -3.25 -6.47
CA LEU A 2 11.59 -3.77 -5.84
C LEU A 2 10.81 -2.63 -5.20
N GLY A 3 9.56 -2.42 -5.61
CA GLY A 3 8.62 -1.51 -4.95
C GLY A 3 7.60 -2.31 -4.13
N ILE A 4 7.31 -1.89 -2.90
CA ILE A 4 6.33 -2.53 -2.03
C ILE A 4 5.34 -1.47 -1.53
N ASP A 5 4.06 -1.76 -1.70
CA ASP A 5 2.95 -0.97 -1.16
C ASP A 5 2.19 -1.81 -0.12
N LEU A 6 2.23 -1.36 1.13
CA LEU A 6 1.52 -1.96 2.24
C LEU A 6 0.26 -1.15 2.56
N GLY A 7 -0.83 -1.57 1.93
CA GLY A 7 -2.13 -0.95 2.04
C GLY A 7 -2.97 -1.45 3.22
N SER A 8 -4.21 -0.99 3.22
CA SER A 8 -5.21 -1.33 4.24
C SER A 8 -5.79 -2.74 4.09
N ASN A 9 -5.75 -3.30 2.88
CA ASN A 9 -6.24 -4.65 2.61
C ASN A 9 -5.11 -5.58 2.13
N THR A 10 -4.28 -5.09 1.22
CA THR A 10 -3.27 -5.90 0.54
C THR A 10 -1.87 -5.35 0.76
N LEU A 11 -0.89 -6.24 0.68
CA LEU A 11 0.49 -5.90 0.35
C LEU A 11 0.71 -6.24 -1.12
N ARG A 12 1.21 -5.28 -1.89
CA ARG A 12 1.64 -5.46 -3.29
C ARG A 12 3.14 -5.27 -3.40
N ALA A 13 3.80 -6.15 -4.13
CA ALA A 13 5.23 -6.03 -4.43
C ALA A 13 5.44 -6.15 -5.94
N VAL A 14 6.17 -5.21 -6.54
CA VAL A 14 6.44 -5.18 -7.99
C VAL A 14 7.94 -5.04 -8.21
N PHE A 15 8.51 -5.97 -8.97
CA PHE A 15 9.90 -5.90 -9.40
C PHE A 15 9.98 -5.33 -10.82
N ILE A 16 10.73 -4.24 -10.98
CA ILE A 16 10.95 -3.58 -12.27
C ILE A 16 12.43 -3.55 -12.64
N ASN A 17 12.75 -3.61 -13.93
CA ASN A 17 14.10 -3.38 -14.42
C ASN A 17 14.41 -1.88 -14.62
N GLU A 18 15.62 -1.57 -15.09
CA GLU A 18 16.07 -0.20 -15.36
C GLU A 18 15.26 0.51 -16.46
N LYS A 19 14.57 -0.26 -17.31
CA LYS A 19 13.67 0.26 -18.35
C LYS A 19 12.24 0.45 -17.84
N PHE A 20 12.00 0.28 -16.53
CA PHE A 20 10.68 0.30 -15.90
C PHE A 20 9.71 -0.78 -16.41
N GLU A 21 10.24 -1.88 -16.93
CA GLU A 21 9.44 -3.04 -17.34
C GLU A 21 9.16 -3.90 -16.09
N LYS A 22 7.90 -4.30 -15.90
CA LYS A 22 7.49 -5.21 -14.83
C LYS A 22 8.01 -6.60 -15.13
N LEU A 23 8.82 -7.14 -14.23
CA LEU A 23 9.44 -8.46 -14.33
C LEU A 23 8.79 -9.49 -13.42
N ASP A 24 8.28 -9.07 -12.27
CA ASP A 24 7.61 -9.95 -11.32
C ASP A 24 6.63 -9.16 -10.45
N GLU A 25 5.61 -9.83 -9.91
CA GLU A 25 4.64 -9.23 -9.01
C GLU A 25 4.09 -10.21 -7.97
N TYR A 26 3.78 -9.67 -6.79
CA TYR A 26 3.13 -10.39 -5.71
C TYR A 26 1.99 -9.55 -5.14
N GLU A 27 0.92 -10.23 -4.75
CA GLU A 27 -0.20 -9.64 -4.01
C GLU A 27 -0.62 -10.58 -2.88
N PHE A 28 -0.73 -10.04 -1.67
CA PHE A 28 -1.14 -10.77 -0.47
C PHE A 28 -2.27 -10.03 0.23
N ILE A 29 -3.32 -10.76 0.63
CA ILE A 29 -4.40 -10.20 1.46
C ILE A 29 -3.95 -10.21 2.92
N ILE A 30 -3.65 -9.03 3.45
CA ILE A 30 -3.21 -8.83 4.84
C ILE A 30 -4.40 -8.49 5.75
N GLY A 31 -5.32 -7.67 5.25
CA GLY A 31 -6.46 -7.18 6.01
C GLY A 31 -6.08 -6.21 7.14
N SER A 32 -5.06 -5.37 6.93
CA SER A 32 -4.49 -4.47 7.94
C SER A 32 -5.51 -3.56 8.63
N ALA A 33 -6.55 -3.11 7.92
CA ALA A 33 -7.60 -2.25 8.47
C ALA A 33 -8.70 -3.00 9.24
N LYS A 34 -8.70 -4.33 9.25
CA LYS A 34 -9.74 -5.14 9.90
C LYS A 34 -9.78 -4.85 11.40
N ASN A 35 -10.95 -4.46 11.92
CA ASN A 35 -11.22 -4.03 13.29
C ASN A 35 -10.41 -2.82 13.77
N LEU A 36 -9.67 -2.14 12.89
CA LEU A 36 -8.76 -1.05 13.28
C LEU A 36 -9.51 0.11 13.94
N ASP A 37 -10.68 0.47 13.42
CA ASP A 37 -11.52 1.54 13.97
C ASP A 37 -12.02 1.21 15.40
N LYS A 38 -12.09 -0.08 15.76
CA LYS A 38 -12.53 -0.54 17.08
C LYS A 38 -11.36 -0.69 18.06
N THR A 39 -10.22 -1.18 17.60
CA THR A 39 -9.07 -1.54 18.46
C THR A 39 -7.99 -0.47 18.52
N GLY A 40 -7.92 0.41 17.51
CA GLY A 40 -6.81 1.34 17.30
C GLY A 40 -5.50 0.66 16.91
N LYS A 41 -5.49 -0.65 16.64
CA LYS A 41 -4.28 -1.45 16.41
C LYS A 41 -4.43 -2.41 15.23
N ILE A 42 -3.33 -2.63 14.50
CA ILE A 42 -3.23 -3.77 13.59
C ILE A 42 -3.21 -5.06 14.41
N SER A 43 -4.01 -6.05 14.03
CA SER A 43 -4.13 -7.31 14.75
C SER A 43 -2.92 -8.23 14.56
N ASP A 44 -2.68 -9.12 15.51
CA ASP A 44 -1.62 -10.13 15.41
C ASP A 44 -1.81 -11.04 14.18
N GLU A 45 -3.06 -11.34 13.81
CA GLU A 45 -3.41 -12.09 12.59
C GLU A 45 -2.87 -11.38 11.33
N ALA A 46 -3.06 -10.06 11.23
CA ALA A 46 -2.58 -9.28 10.10
C ALA A 46 -1.04 -9.13 10.11
N ILE A 47 -0.43 -8.99 11.29
CA ILE A 47 1.03 -8.94 11.44
C ILE A 47 1.66 -10.26 10.97
N GLU A 48 1.10 -11.41 11.35
CA GLU A 48 1.62 -12.71 10.92
C GLU A 48 1.44 -12.94 9.42
N LYS A 49 0.31 -12.52 8.83
CA LYS A 49 0.13 -12.52 7.37
C LYS A 49 1.16 -11.66 6.66
N LEU A 50 1.43 -10.46 7.18
CA LEU A 50 2.44 -9.56 6.64
C LEU A 50 3.84 -10.18 6.69
N ARG A 51 4.19 -10.79 7.82
CA ARG A 51 5.46 -11.49 7.99
C ARG A 51 5.63 -12.64 7.00
N ASN A 52 4.61 -13.48 6.83
CA ASN A 52 4.61 -14.57 5.86
C ASN A 52 4.75 -14.06 4.41
N ALA A 53 4.05 -12.98 4.05
CA ALA A 53 4.18 -12.35 2.74
C ALA A 53 5.61 -11.87 2.46
N LEU A 54 6.24 -11.20 3.44
CA LEU A 54 7.64 -10.76 3.31
C LEU A 54 8.61 -11.93 3.23
N GLN A 55 8.38 -13.00 4.00
CA GLN A 55 9.18 -14.21 3.92
C GLN A 55 9.12 -14.86 2.53
N GLU A 56 7.94 -14.89 1.89
CA GLU A 56 7.80 -15.40 0.52
C GLU A 56 8.56 -14.53 -0.49
N ILE A 57 8.48 -13.20 -0.41
CA ILE A 57 9.22 -12.30 -1.31
C ILE A 57 10.74 -12.44 -1.08
N ALA A 58 11.16 -12.59 0.18
CA ALA A 58 12.57 -12.72 0.58
C ALA A 58 13.25 -13.99 0.03
N LYS A 59 12.47 -15.01 -0.40
CA LYS A 59 13.03 -16.19 -1.08
C LYS A 59 13.73 -15.85 -2.39
N LYS A 60 13.36 -14.74 -3.03
CA LYS A 60 13.85 -14.36 -4.37
C LYS A 60 14.49 -12.97 -4.40
N TYR A 61 14.14 -12.07 -3.49
CA TYR A 61 14.58 -10.68 -3.52
C TYR A 61 15.15 -10.21 -2.19
N ASP A 62 16.21 -9.41 -2.24
CA ASP A 62 16.75 -8.70 -1.08
C ASP A 62 15.84 -7.53 -0.70
N LEU A 63 15.13 -7.68 0.42
CA LEU A 63 14.20 -6.69 0.93
C LEU A 63 14.88 -5.44 1.49
N SER A 64 16.18 -5.47 1.78
CA SER A 64 16.93 -4.30 2.25
C SER A 64 17.02 -3.20 1.19
N GLN A 65 16.88 -3.58 -0.09
CA GLN A 65 16.91 -2.67 -1.24
C GLN A 65 15.51 -2.25 -1.70
N ALA A 66 14.46 -2.71 -1.02
CA ALA A 66 13.08 -2.42 -1.40
C ALA A 66 12.71 -0.96 -1.13
N ARG A 67 11.95 -0.36 -2.06
CA ARG A 67 11.24 0.90 -1.83
C ARG A 67 9.87 0.57 -1.28
N ALA A 68 9.74 0.55 0.05
CA ALA A 68 8.55 0.13 0.75
C ALA A 68 7.79 1.31 1.37
N VAL A 69 6.50 1.42 1.05
CA VAL A 69 5.59 2.43 1.63
C VAL A 69 4.43 1.76 2.34
N ALA A 70 3.87 2.44 3.34
CA ALA A 70 2.67 2.02 4.04
C ALA A 70 1.67 3.17 4.14
N THR A 71 0.38 2.85 4.10
CA THR A 71 -0.67 3.86 3.90
C THR A 71 -1.70 3.93 5.03
N ALA A 72 -2.99 4.10 4.72
CA ALA A 72 -4.04 4.55 5.64
C ALA A 72 -4.13 3.75 6.95
N ALA A 73 -4.06 2.42 6.91
CA ALA A 73 -4.12 1.60 8.12
C ALA A 73 -2.94 1.88 9.07
N PHE A 74 -1.73 1.97 8.52
CA PHE A 74 -0.50 2.20 9.30
C PHE A 74 -0.34 3.66 9.73
N ARG A 75 -0.99 4.62 9.05
CA ARG A 75 -1.14 6.00 9.56
C ARG A 75 -1.97 6.05 10.85
N LYS A 76 -3.01 5.22 10.96
CA LYS A 76 -3.99 5.25 12.05
C LYS A 76 -3.62 4.36 13.25
N ALA A 77 -2.96 3.23 13.00
CA ALA A 77 -2.67 2.25 14.03
C ALA A 77 -1.61 2.74 15.05
N SER A 78 -1.90 2.54 16.33
CA SER A 78 -1.00 2.97 17.41
C SER A 78 0.26 2.09 17.54
N ASN A 79 0.25 0.89 16.97
CA ASN A 79 1.35 -0.08 17.03
C ASN A 79 2.23 -0.12 15.76
N THR A 80 2.06 0.82 14.82
CA THR A 80 2.84 0.86 13.56
C THR A 80 4.35 0.85 13.79
N ASN A 81 4.86 1.68 14.69
CA ASN A 81 6.30 1.78 14.95
C ASN A 81 6.89 0.47 15.49
N GLU A 82 6.15 -0.22 16.36
CA GLU A 82 6.55 -1.53 16.91
C GLU A 82 6.64 -2.57 15.79
N ILE A 83 5.61 -2.65 14.94
CA ILE A 83 5.56 -3.58 13.81
C ILE A 83 6.75 -3.34 12.88
N PHE A 84 6.98 -2.09 12.47
CA PHE A 84 8.04 -1.77 11.52
C PHE A 84 9.44 -1.95 12.11
N THR A 85 9.62 -1.73 13.40
CA THR A 85 10.89 -2.04 14.08
C THR A 85 11.21 -3.53 14.02
N ARG A 86 10.21 -4.39 14.30
CA ARG A 86 10.37 -5.85 14.21
C ARG A 86 10.66 -6.31 12.78
N LEU A 87 9.89 -5.83 11.81
CA LEU A 87 10.09 -6.17 10.39
C LEU A 87 11.45 -5.70 9.87
N LYS A 88 11.95 -4.55 10.33
CA LYS A 88 13.29 -4.07 9.99
C LYS A 88 14.39 -4.95 10.59
N GLN A 89 14.22 -5.45 11.82
CA GLN A 89 15.17 -6.37 12.43
C GLN A 89 15.18 -7.74 11.71
N GLU A 90 14.01 -8.24 11.31
CA GLU A 90 13.87 -9.57 10.70
C GLU A 90 14.23 -9.59 9.21
N PHE A 91 13.78 -8.59 8.44
CA PHE A 91 13.89 -8.56 6.98
C PHE A 91 14.77 -7.44 6.43
N GLN A 92 15.30 -6.56 7.29
CA GLN A 92 16.06 -5.36 6.90
C GLN A 92 15.28 -4.39 6.00
N ILE A 93 13.96 -4.54 5.91
CA ILE A 93 13.08 -3.67 5.13
C ILE A 93 12.75 -2.38 5.90
N ASP A 94 12.76 -1.25 5.20
CA ASP A 94 12.45 0.07 5.75
C ASP A 94 11.13 0.60 5.19
N PHE A 95 10.03 0.36 5.90
CA PHE A 95 8.71 0.89 5.54
C PHE A 95 8.59 2.36 5.89
N LYS A 96 8.16 3.17 4.91
CA LYS A 96 7.85 4.58 5.11
C LYS A 96 6.35 4.80 5.12
N VAL A 97 5.81 5.26 6.24
CA VAL A 97 4.43 5.74 6.30
C VAL A 97 4.35 7.05 5.51
N ILE A 98 3.54 7.08 4.46
CA ILE A 98 3.32 8.27 3.64
C ILE A 98 1.99 8.92 3.99
N ASP A 99 1.91 10.25 3.87
CA ASP A 99 0.65 10.96 4.01
C ASP A 99 -0.28 10.71 2.80
N ALA A 100 -1.57 11.01 2.96
CA ALA A 100 -2.58 10.77 1.93
C ALA A 100 -2.34 11.59 0.65
N LYS A 101 -1.69 12.76 0.74
CA LYS A 101 -1.40 13.60 -0.43
C LYS A 101 -0.28 13.01 -1.28
N ILE A 102 0.74 12.45 -0.63
CA ILE A 102 1.83 11.74 -1.29
C ILE A 102 1.31 10.46 -1.93
N GLU A 103 0.52 9.67 -1.20
CA GLU A 103 -0.13 8.45 -1.68
C GLU A 103 -0.90 8.73 -2.98
N ALA A 104 -1.83 9.68 -2.95
CA ALA A 104 -2.62 10.04 -4.13
C ALA A 104 -1.78 10.54 -5.30
N LYS A 105 -0.76 11.36 -5.03
CA LYS A 105 0.14 11.85 -6.08
C LYS A 105 0.87 10.69 -6.77
N ILE A 106 1.34 9.71 -6.01
CA ILE A 106 2.03 8.54 -6.55
C ILE A 106 1.04 7.64 -7.32
N SER A 107 -0.17 7.40 -6.78
CA SER A 107 -1.22 6.64 -7.48
C SER A 107 -1.58 7.27 -8.83
N VAL A 108 -1.77 8.59 -8.89
CA VAL A 108 -2.03 9.32 -10.14
C VAL A 108 -0.88 9.19 -11.14
N LEU A 109 0.38 9.30 -10.68
CA LEU A 109 1.54 9.11 -11.55
C LEU A 109 1.59 7.69 -12.13
N GLY A 110 1.28 6.68 -11.31
CA GLY A 110 1.18 5.28 -11.75
C GLY A 110 0.09 5.07 -12.79
N MET A 111 -1.12 5.58 -12.55
CA MET A 111 -2.25 5.49 -13.48
C MET A 111 -1.95 6.21 -14.81
N LYS A 112 -1.36 7.42 -14.75
CA LYS A 112 -0.91 8.16 -15.94
C LYS A 112 0.09 7.36 -16.77
N ARG A 113 1.08 6.75 -16.10
CA ARG A 113 2.06 5.90 -16.79
C ARG A 113 1.40 4.68 -17.42
N GLY A 114 0.44 4.05 -16.74
CA GLY A 114 -0.35 2.95 -17.28
C GLY A 114 -1.12 3.33 -18.54
N LEU A 115 -1.79 4.48 -18.54
CA LEU A 115 -2.49 5.01 -19.73
C LEU A 115 -1.53 5.29 -20.88
N LEU A 116 -0.38 5.92 -20.62
CA LEU A 116 0.62 6.19 -21.65
C LEU A 116 1.16 4.91 -22.29
N ASN A 117 1.36 3.85 -21.51
CA ASN A 117 1.78 2.54 -22.03
C ASN A 117 0.72 1.90 -22.96
N LEU A 118 -0.54 2.29 -22.84
CA LEU A 118 -1.64 1.89 -23.73
C LEU A 118 -1.80 2.83 -24.93
N GLY A 119 -0.93 3.83 -25.09
CA GLY A 119 -1.06 4.86 -26.11
C GLY A 119 -2.17 5.88 -25.82
N LEU A 120 -2.66 5.94 -24.58
CA LEU A 120 -3.72 6.85 -24.15
C LEU A 120 -3.12 8.06 -23.42
N ASN A 121 -3.41 9.26 -23.93
CA ASN A 121 -3.08 10.53 -23.28
C ASN A 121 -4.36 11.33 -23.08
N LEU A 122 -5.05 11.09 -21.96
CA LEU A 122 -6.39 11.60 -21.68
C LEU A 122 -6.36 12.58 -20.49
N ASP A 123 -7.13 13.66 -20.57
CA ASP A 123 -7.45 14.50 -19.42
C ASP A 123 -8.64 13.87 -18.67
N CYS A 124 -8.35 13.06 -17.64
CA CYS A 124 -9.36 12.33 -16.88
C CYS A 124 -9.20 12.50 -15.37
N GLY A 125 -10.29 12.26 -14.65
CA GLY A 125 -10.26 12.09 -13.19
C GLY A 125 -9.65 10.73 -12.82
N TYR A 126 -8.96 10.70 -11.69
CA TYR A 126 -8.39 9.50 -11.09
C TYR A 126 -9.15 9.21 -9.79
N CYS A 127 -9.43 7.93 -9.56
CA CYS A 127 -10.04 7.43 -8.34
C CYS A 127 -9.24 6.21 -7.88
N ASP A 128 -8.77 6.26 -6.63
CA ASP A 128 -8.14 5.13 -5.96
C ASP A 128 -9.02 4.71 -4.78
N LEU A 129 -9.67 3.55 -4.90
CA LEU A 129 -10.53 3.01 -3.85
C LEU A 129 -9.79 1.95 -3.05
N GLY A 130 -9.29 2.36 -1.88
CA GLY A 130 -8.57 1.50 -0.95
C GLY A 130 -9.46 0.77 0.06
N GLY A 131 -8.80 0.11 1.01
CA GLY A 131 -9.47 -0.60 2.12
C GLY A 131 -10.07 0.32 3.17
N ALA A 132 -9.42 1.45 3.48
CA ALA A 132 -9.82 2.39 4.53
C ALA A 132 -9.91 3.85 4.08
N SER A 133 -9.52 4.15 2.84
CA SER A 133 -9.58 5.48 2.24
C SER A 133 -9.91 5.39 0.76
N CYS A 134 -10.35 6.52 0.22
CA CYS A 134 -10.63 6.70 -1.20
C CYS A 134 -10.14 8.07 -1.63
N GLU A 135 -9.33 8.10 -2.68
CA GLU A 135 -8.65 9.28 -3.18
C GLU A 135 -9.20 9.66 -4.55
N PHE A 136 -9.66 10.90 -4.71
CA PHE A 136 -10.06 11.47 -5.98
C PHE A 136 -9.11 12.59 -6.39
N SER A 137 -8.69 12.59 -7.65
CA SER A 137 -7.87 13.66 -8.22
C SER A 137 -8.34 14.03 -9.61
N PHE A 138 -8.39 15.33 -9.90
CA PHE A 138 -8.60 15.85 -11.26
C PHE A 138 -7.83 17.16 -11.40
N ARG A 139 -6.89 17.18 -12.37
CA ARG A 139 -5.94 18.29 -12.56
C ARG A 139 -5.19 18.61 -11.27
N ASP A 140 -5.28 19.84 -10.77
CA ASP A 140 -4.62 20.30 -9.54
C ASP A 140 -5.49 20.09 -8.28
N ASN A 141 -6.70 19.55 -8.43
CA ASN A 141 -7.58 19.27 -7.31
C ASN A 141 -7.36 17.85 -6.79
N PHE A 142 -7.38 17.72 -5.47
CA PHE A 142 -7.24 16.47 -4.76
C PHE A 142 -8.15 16.46 -3.53
N GLN A 143 -8.83 15.33 -3.32
CA GLN A 143 -9.63 15.06 -2.14
C GLN A 143 -9.39 13.61 -1.70
N SER A 144 -9.16 13.42 -0.40
CA SER A 144 -9.18 12.09 0.24
C SER A 144 -10.41 11.98 1.14
N PHE A 145 -10.97 10.79 1.21
CA PHE A 145 -12.10 10.43 2.05
C PHE A 145 -11.70 9.28 2.97
N ASP A 146 -12.09 9.35 4.25
CA ASP A 146 -11.98 8.23 5.22
C ASP A 146 -13.07 7.18 4.96
N PHE A 147 -13.09 6.66 3.74
CA PHE A 147 -14.04 5.69 3.22
C PHE A 147 -13.30 4.69 2.33
N GLY A 148 -13.41 3.40 2.62
CA GLY A 148 -12.87 2.33 1.79
C GLY A 148 -13.61 1.01 2.01
N ILE A 149 -13.31 -0.01 1.20
CA ILE A 149 -14.11 -1.25 1.13
C ILE A 149 -14.21 -2.01 2.47
N ILE A 150 -13.15 -2.02 3.28
CA ILE A 150 -13.14 -2.69 4.59
C ILE A 150 -13.90 -1.84 5.61
N SER A 151 -13.55 -0.56 5.71
CA SER A 151 -14.20 0.35 6.66
C SER A 151 -15.72 0.47 6.43
N PHE A 152 -16.17 0.43 5.16
CA PHE A 152 -17.58 0.43 4.82
C PHE A 152 -18.26 -0.88 5.27
N TYR A 153 -17.66 -2.02 4.93
CA TYR A 153 -18.18 -3.33 5.33
C TYR A 153 -18.30 -3.47 6.85
N GLU A 154 -17.34 -2.94 7.62
CA GLU A 154 -17.39 -3.00 9.09
C GLU A 154 -18.41 -2.06 9.73
N LYS A 155 -18.70 -0.91 9.10
CA LYS A 155 -19.75 0.03 9.56
C LYS A 155 -21.17 -0.48 9.28
N CYS A 156 -21.34 -1.32 8.27
CA CYS A 156 -22.64 -1.85 7.84
C CYS A 156 -22.97 -3.24 8.43
N LYS A 157 -22.13 -3.75 9.34
CA LYS A 157 -22.41 -4.96 10.14
C LYS A 157 -23.16 -4.61 11.41
#